data_AF-A0A7S3HJC3-F1
#
_entry.id   AF-A0A7S3HJC3-F1
#
_cell.length_a   1.000
_cell.length_b   1.000
_cell.length_c   1.000
_cell.angle_alpha   90.00
_cell.angle_beta   90.00
_cell.angle_gamma   90.00
#
_symmetry.space_group_name_H-M   'P 1'
#
loop_
_entity.id
_entity.type
_entity.pdbx_description
1 polymer ?
#
loop_
_entity_poly.entity_id
_entity_poly.type
_entity_poly.pdbx_seq_one_letter_code
_entity_poly.pdbx_strand_id
1 'polypeptide(L)'
;AAELHGEAQPRPGARLQKLQEACDKLIARAVSDLLAEDLPKTFAKVLPPGSEHLVRSAQTGAAAKLAERAEELQAEAMRKHQASKLARSLDEAHYGCAGGRAGKKPRALKRATSSRATAAAATGAGQDPEMELQETLTTHFRAAKLAMMRDRLRDQEHENSRQAAANACMKLECAELLALLESSTSALVAPLL
;
A
#
# COMPACT_ATOMS: atom_id res chain seq x y z
N ALA A 1 -31.37 -27.76 -25.87
CA ALA A 1 -31.66 -26.85 -24.74
C ALA A 1 -30.54 -25.83 -24.70
N ALA A 2 -30.82 -24.60 -25.14
CA ALA A 2 -29.86 -23.51 -25.17
C ALA A 2 -29.85 -22.86 -23.78
N GLU A 3 -28.78 -23.08 -23.01
CA GLU A 3 -28.56 -22.36 -21.77
C GLU A 3 -28.24 -20.90 -22.11
N LEU A 4 -29.26 -20.06 -21.96
CA LEU A 4 -29.14 -18.61 -21.95
C LEU A 4 -28.22 -18.22 -20.78
N HIS A 5 -26.93 -18.04 -21.06
CA HIS A 5 -26.04 -17.26 -20.19
C HIS A 5 -26.51 -15.81 -20.21
N GLY A 6 -27.53 -15.52 -19.40
CA GLY A 6 -27.80 -14.16 -18.96
C GLY A 6 -26.62 -13.72 -18.11
N GLU A 7 -25.69 -12.97 -18.70
CA GLU A 7 -24.68 -12.25 -17.93
C GLU A 7 -25.42 -11.30 -16.99
N ALA A 8 -25.55 -11.73 -15.73
CA ALA A 8 -26.10 -10.92 -14.66
C ALA A 8 -25.33 -9.60 -14.65
N GLN A 9 -26.04 -8.49 -14.88
CA GLN A 9 -25.41 -7.18 -14.90
C GLN A 9 -24.60 -7.01 -13.61
N PRO A 10 -23.30 -6.69 -13.73
CA PRO A 10 -22.42 -6.58 -12.58
C PRO A 10 -22.94 -5.47 -11.67
N ARG A 11 -23.25 -5.86 -10.44
CA ARG A 11 -23.77 -4.96 -9.40
C ARG A 11 -22.70 -3.92 -9.05
N PRO A 12 -23.10 -2.71 -8.61
CA PRO A 12 -22.15 -1.74 -8.07
C PRO A 12 -21.32 -2.39 -6.96
N GLY A 13 -19.99 -2.32 -7.07
CA GLY A 13 -19.06 -2.99 -6.15
C GLY A 13 -18.52 -4.34 -6.65
N ALA A 14 -19.07 -4.91 -7.72
CA ALA A 14 -18.58 -6.17 -8.29
C ALA A 14 -17.12 -6.09 -8.74
N ARG A 15 -16.65 -4.92 -9.22
CA ARG A 15 -15.24 -4.75 -9.59
C ARG A 15 -14.30 -4.80 -8.39
N LEU A 16 -14.68 -4.13 -7.29
CA LEU A 16 -13.88 -4.14 -6.07
C LEU A 16 -13.82 -5.55 -5.48
N GLN A 17 -14.95 -6.25 -5.46
CA GLN A 17 -15.01 -7.63 -4.99
C GLN A 17 -14.14 -8.56 -5.85
N LYS A 18 -14.23 -8.48 -7.19
CA LYS A 18 -13.38 -9.26 -8.09
C LYS A 18 -11.89 -8.97 -7.88
N LEU A 19 -11.53 -7.72 -7.60
CA LEU A 19 -10.16 -7.35 -7.30
C LEU A 19 -9.69 -7.99 -5.99
N GLN A 20 -10.50 -7.96 -4.94
CA GLN A 20 -10.21 -8.63 -3.66
C GLN A 20 -10.06 -10.14 -3.87
N GLU A 21 -11.02 -10.79 -4.53
CA GLU A 21 -10.95 -12.23 -4.83
C GLU A 21 -9.70 -12.61 -5.65
N ALA A 22 -9.27 -11.77 -6.58
CA ALA A 22 -8.06 -12.00 -7.35
C ALA A 22 -6.79 -11.90 -6.49
N CYS A 23 -6.73 -10.92 -5.60
CA CYS A 23 -5.63 -10.79 -4.64
C CYS A 23 -5.59 -11.98 -3.67
N ASP A 24 -6.72 -12.37 -3.11
CA ASP A 24 -6.81 -13.48 -2.15
C ASP A 24 -6.37 -14.80 -2.80
N LYS A 25 -6.75 -15.03 -4.06
CA LYS A 25 -6.29 -16.18 -4.85
C LYS A 25 -4.78 -16.16 -5.07
N LEU A 26 -4.20 -14.99 -5.29
CA LEU A 26 -2.77 -14.83 -5.50
C LEU A 26 -2.00 -15.13 -4.20
N ILE A 27 -2.49 -14.65 -3.06
CA ILE A 27 -1.93 -14.96 -1.74
C ILE A 27 -2.03 -16.47 -1.47
N ALA A 28 -3.20 -17.07 -1.65
CA ALA A 28 -3.41 -18.49 -1.44
C ALA A 28 -2.50 -19.35 -2.33
N ARG A 29 -2.28 -18.94 -3.58
CA ARG A 29 -1.36 -19.63 -4.48
C ARG A 29 0.10 -19.50 -4.04
N ALA A 30 0.55 -18.31 -3.63
CA ALA A 30 1.90 -18.12 -3.11
C ALA A 30 2.17 -18.96 -1.84
N VAL A 31 1.18 -19.05 -0.93
CA VAL A 31 1.23 -19.92 0.24
C VAL A 31 1.32 -21.39 -0.17
N SER A 32 0.50 -21.83 -1.13
CA SER A 32 0.53 -23.19 -1.65
C SER A 32 1.86 -23.53 -2.31
N ASP A 33 2.42 -22.62 -3.11
CA ASP A 33 3.70 -22.80 -3.79
C ASP A 33 4.83 -22.96 -2.76
N LEU A 34 4.85 -22.10 -1.73
CA LEU A 34 5.82 -22.19 -0.64
C LEU A 34 5.71 -23.51 0.13
N LEU A 35 4.50 -24.02 0.38
CA LEU A 35 4.28 -25.29 1.08
C LEU A 35 4.59 -26.51 0.20
N ALA A 36 4.49 -26.37 -1.13
CA ALA A 36 4.81 -27.43 -2.09
C ALA A 36 6.33 -27.60 -2.30
N GLU A 37 7.15 -26.62 -1.90
CA GLU A 37 8.60 -26.75 -1.96
C GLU A 37 9.12 -27.84 -1.01
N ASP A 38 9.91 -28.76 -1.56
CA ASP A 38 10.54 -29.84 -0.78
C ASP A 38 11.82 -29.33 -0.09
N LEU A 39 11.64 -28.38 0.82
CA LEU A 39 12.71 -27.80 1.64
C LEU A 39 13.50 -28.85 2.44
N PRO A 40 12.89 -29.90 3.02
CA PRO A 40 13.66 -30.95 3.69
C PRO A 40 14.71 -31.59 2.78
N LYS A 41 14.37 -31.81 1.50
CA LYS A 41 15.30 -32.36 0.52
C LYS A 41 16.41 -31.38 0.13
N THR A 42 16.11 -30.08 0.01
CA THR A 42 17.14 -29.07 -0.30
C THR A 42 18.13 -28.89 0.85
N PHE A 43 17.67 -29.02 2.10
CA PHE A 43 18.51 -28.88 3.29
C PHE A 43 19.09 -30.21 3.82
N ALA A 44 18.82 -31.34 3.18
CA ALA A 44 19.24 -32.67 3.63
C ALA A 44 20.76 -32.81 3.84
N LYS A 45 21.59 -32.02 3.16
CA LYS A 45 23.05 -32.03 3.32
C LYS A 45 23.58 -31.17 4.47
N VAL A 46 22.77 -30.23 4.96
CA VAL A 46 23.17 -29.23 5.95
C VAL A 46 22.60 -29.55 7.33
N LEU A 47 21.43 -30.18 7.36
CA LEU A 47 20.70 -30.44 8.59
C LEU A 47 21.05 -31.78 9.23
N PRO A 48 21.03 -31.87 10.58
CA PRO A 48 21.17 -33.14 11.28
C PRO A 48 20.05 -34.13 10.89
N PRO A 49 20.34 -35.44 10.83
CA PRO A 49 19.31 -36.44 10.58
C PRO A 49 18.19 -36.37 11.63
N GLY A 50 16.94 -36.49 11.19
CA GLY A 50 15.75 -36.40 12.06
C GLY A 50 15.18 -35.00 12.27
N SER A 51 15.83 -33.94 11.77
CA SER A 51 15.36 -32.55 11.92
C SER A 51 14.36 -32.08 10.85
N GLU A 52 13.91 -32.95 9.94
CA GLU A 52 12.98 -32.62 8.85
C GLU A 52 11.66 -32.00 9.35
N HIS A 53 11.18 -32.45 10.51
CA HIS A 53 9.96 -31.94 11.12
C HIS A 53 10.09 -30.46 11.54
N LEU A 54 11.29 -30.02 11.94
CA LEU A 54 11.56 -28.62 12.27
C LEU A 54 11.50 -27.75 11.02
N VAL A 55 12.01 -28.24 9.88
CA VAL A 55 11.93 -27.53 8.60
C VAL A 55 10.49 -27.39 8.16
N ARG A 56 9.69 -28.45 8.21
CA ARG A 56 8.25 -28.39 7.87
C ARG A 56 7.47 -27.47 8.80
N SER A 57 7.79 -27.49 10.09
CA SER A 57 7.19 -26.57 11.08
C SER A 57 7.55 -25.11 10.76
N ALA A 58 8.82 -24.84 10.45
CA ALA A 58 9.29 -23.50 10.09
C ALA A 58 8.66 -23.02 8.77
N GLN A 59 8.54 -23.90 7.78
CA GLN A 59 7.89 -23.64 6.49
C GLN A 59 6.42 -23.29 6.67
N THR A 60 5.70 -24.05 7.50
CA THR A 60 4.29 -23.76 7.84
C THR A 60 4.16 -22.40 8.54
N GLY A 61 5.05 -22.11 9.49
CA GLY A 61 5.08 -20.81 10.16
C GLY A 61 5.42 -19.65 9.23
N ALA A 62 6.33 -19.84 8.28
CA ALA A 62 6.68 -18.85 7.27
C ALA A 62 5.51 -18.59 6.32
N ALA A 63 4.81 -19.64 5.89
CA ALA A 63 3.63 -19.55 5.04
C ALA A 63 2.49 -18.78 5.71
N ALA A 64 2.23 -19.05 7.00
CA ALA A 64 1.24 -18.31 7.78
C ALA A 64 1.58 -16.81 7.89
N LYS A 65 2.83 -16.47 8.21
CA LYS A 65 3.28 -15.07 8.28
C LYS A 65 3.24 -14.36 6.93
N LEU A 66 3.53 -15.08 5.85
CA LEU A 66 3.42 -14.56 4.50
C LEU A 66 1.98 -14.19 4.16
N ALA A 67 1.02 -15.05 4.49
CA ALA A 67 -0.40 -14.78 4.28
C ALA A 67 -0.85 -13.54 5.06
N GLU A 68 -0.59 -13.52 6.38
CA GLU A 68 -0.94 -12.41 7.26
C GLU A 68 -0.36 -11.08 6.76
N ARG A 69 0.94 -11.06 6.44
CA ARG A 69 1.60 -9.85 5.97
C ARG A 69 1.11 -9.40 4.60
N ALA A 70 0.78 -10.33 3.71
CA ALA A 70 0.26 -10.00 2.38
C ALA A 70 -1.14 -9.38 2.48
N GLU A 71 -2.01 -9.90 3.35
CA GLU A 71 -3.34 -9.34 3.59
C GLU A 71 -3.27 -7.93 4.19
N GLU A 72 -2.37 -7.70 5.16
CA GLU A 72 -2.13 -6.36 5.72
C GLU A 72 -1.71 -5.35 4.65
N LEU A 73 -0.72 -5.72 3.83
CA LEU A 73 -0.20 -4.85 2.76
C LEU A 73 -1.23 -4.63 1.66
N GLN A 74 -2.04 -5.65 1.33
CA GLN A 74 -3.18 -5.51 0.43
C GLN A 74 -4.20 -4.51 0.98
N ALA A 75 -4.60 -4.64 2.24
CA ALA A 75 -5.54 -3.72 2.89
C ALA A 75 -4.99 -2.28 2.97
N GLU A 76 -3.70 -2.13 3.24
CA GLU A 76 -3.02 -0.84 3.21
C GLU A 76 -3.00 -0.24 1.81
N ALA A 77 -2.63 -1.00 0.78
CA ALA A 77 -2.62 -0.55 -0.60
C ALA A 77 -4.02 -0.13 -1.07
N MET A 78 -5.06 -0.91 -0.77
CA MET A 78 -6.45 -0.58 -1.10
C MET A 78 -6.88 0.76 -0.47
N ARG A 79 -6.46 1.02 0.78
CA ARG A 79 -6.72 2.29 1.48
C ARG A 79 -5.92 3.45 0.87
N LYS A 80 -4.60 3.28 0.68
CA LYS A 80 -3.68 4.30 0.15
C LYS A 80 -4.12 4.78 -1.23
N HIS A 81 -4.55 3.86 -2.10
CA HIS A 81 -4.97 4.16 -3.46
C HIS A 81 -6.46 4.44 -3.61
N GLN A 82 -7.22 4.49 -2.51
CA GLN A 82 -8.67 4.73 -2.52
C GLN A 82 -9.39 3.81 -3.53
N ALA A 83 -8.98 2.53 -3.60
CA ALA A 83 -9.42 1.58 -4.62
C ALA A 83 -10.94 1.45 -4.69
N SER A 84 -11.62 1.53 -3.54
CA SER A 84 -13.08 1.53 -3.46
C SER A 84 -13.73 2.73 -4.15
N LYS A 85 -13.15 3.93 -4.03
CA LYS A 85 -13.66 5.13 -4.71
C LYS A 85 -13.44 5.06 -6.21
N LEU A 86 -12.28 4.58 -6.64
CA LEU A 86 -11.96 4.40 -8.06
C LEU A 86 -12.88 3.34 -8.68
N ALA A 87 -13.00 2.16 -8.07
CA ALA A 87 -13.88 1.09 -8.53
C ALA A 87 -15.33 1.59 -8.65
N ARG A 88 -15.83 2.31 -7.63
CA ARG A 88 -17.17 2.91 -7.66
C ARG A 88 -17.33 3.91 -8.80
N SER A 89 -16.35 4.80 -9.01
CA SER A 89 -16.42 5.78 -10.10
C SER A 89 -16.44 5.14 -11.49
N LEU A 90 -15.73 4.02 -11.66
CA LEU A 90 -15.75 3.23 -12.89
C LEU A 90 -17.08 2.50 -13.06
N ASP A 91 -17.61 1.90 -12.00
CA ASP A 91 -18.92 1.26 -12.03
C ASP A 91 -20.02 2.26 -12.38
N GLU A 92 -19.98 3.47 -11.81
CA GLU A 92 -20.92 4.56 -12.13
C GLU A 92 -20.80 5.03 -13.59
N ALA A 93 -19.57 5.11 -14.13
CA ALA A 93 -19.32 5.50 -15.52
C ALA A 93 -19.77 4.43 -16.53
N HIS A 94 -19.61 3.14 -16.20
CA HIS A 94 -19.93 2.04 -17.10
C HIS A 94 -21.38 1.58 -17.02
N TYR A 95 -21.94 1.53 -15.81
CA TYR A 95 -23.28 0.99 -15.58
C TYR A 95 -24.33 2.07 -15.39
N GLY A 96 -23.94 3.35 -15.32
CA GLY A 96 -24.84 4.49 -15.27
C GLY A 96 -25.84 4.36 -14.13
N CYS A 97 -25.46 4.80 -12.93
CA CYS A 97 -26.27 4.62 -11.72
C CYS A 97 -27.77 4.86 -11.98
N ALA A 98 -28.54 3.77 -11.99
CA ALA A 98 -29.98 3.73 -12.14
C ALA A 98 -30.62 4.44 -10.94
N GLY A 99 -30.87 5.74 -11.08
CA GLY A 99 -31.45 6.54 -10.01
C GLY A 99 -31.68 8.01 -10.37
N GLY A 100 -32.50 8.27 -11.41
CA GLY A 100 -33.26 9.52 -11.66
C GLY A 100 -32.45 10.82 -11.86
N ARG A 101 -32.59 11.61 -12.93
CA ARG A 101 -33.77 11.96 -13.71
C ARG A 101 -33.39 12.35 -15.14
N ALA A 102 -34.27 11.95 -16.06
CA ALA A 102 -34.72 12.67 -17.25
C ALA A 102 -33.68 13.48 -18.04
N GLY A 103 -33.29 12.92 -19.18
CA GLY A 103 -33.11 13.65 -20.44
C GLY A 103 -32.13 14.81 -20.40
N LYS A 104 -30.84 14.52 -20.59
CA LYS A 104 -29.90 15.43 -21.27
C LYS A 104 -28.78 14.59 -21.87
N LYS A 105 -28.56 14.83 -23.17
CA LYS A 105 -27.50 14.25 -24.02
C LYS A 105 -26.13 14.27 -23.31
N PRO A 106 -25.18 13.37 -23.67
CA PRO A 106 -23.88 13.28 -23.02
C PRO A 106 -23.11 14.58 -23.26
N ARG A 107 -23.09 15.44 -22.24
CA ARG A 107 -22.23 16.62 -22.20
C ARG A 107 -21.02 16.22 -21.38
N ALA A 108 -19.85 16.27 -22.02
CA ALA A 108 -18.54 15.98 -21.45
C ALA A 108 -18.42 16.47 -19.99
N LEU A 109 -17.90 15.60 -19.12
CA LEU A 109 -17.65 15.88 -17.72
C LEU A 109 -16.69 17.08 -17.56
N LYS A 110 -17.23 18.29 -17.40
CA LYS A 110 -16.58 19.35 -16.62
C LYS A 110 -16.94 19.12 -15.15
N ARG A 111 -16.02 18.53 -14.39
CA ARG A 111 -16.20 18.28 -12.95
C ARG A 111 -15.90 19.56 -12.17
N ALA A 112 -16.94 20.34 -11.90
CA ALA A 112 -16.91 21.44 -10.95
C ALA A 112 -17.03 20.88 -9.53
N THR A 113 -15.99 21.04 -8.72
CA THR A 113 -16.11 21.10 -7.26
C THR A 113 -15.85 22.54 -6.85
N SER A 114 -16.91 23.28 -6.52
CA SER A 114 -16.79 24.41 -5.61
C SER A 114 -18.13 24.69 -4.95
N SER A 115 -18.15 24.51 -3.63
CA SER A 115 -19.12 25.13 -2.75
C SER A 115 -18.85 26.64 -2.70
N ARG A 116 -19.85 27.39 -3.15
CA ARG A 116 -20.36 28.63 -2.54
C ARG A 116 -19.51 29.90 -2.65
N ALA A 117 -20.16 30.88 -3.29
CA ALA A 117 -20.10 32.34 -3.10
C ALA A 117 -19.27 33.17 -4.08
N THR A 118 -20.04 33.77 -5.01
CA THR A 118 -20.06 35.19 -5.39
C THR A 118 -19.02 35.74 -6.36
N ALA A 119 -19.57 36.25 -7.47
CA ALA A 119 -19.13 37.40 -8.27
C ALA A 119 -17.88 37.25 -9.13
N ALA A 120 -18.01 36.53 -10.25
CA ALA A 120 -17.27 36.83 -11.49
C ALA A 120 -17.91 36.11 -12.69
N ALA A 121 -19.21 36.32 -12.92
CA ALA A 121 -19.83 35.99 -14.20
C ALA A 121 -19.65 37.18 -15.15
N ALA A 122 -18.42 37.43 -15.60
CA ALA A 122 -18.11 38.31 -16.73
C ALA A 122 -16.63 38.26 -17.08
N THR A 123 -16.18 37.25 -17.82
CA THR A 123 -15.09 37.34 -18.83
C THR A 123 -14.80 35.95 -19.37
N GLY A 124 -14.65 35.81 -20.69
CA GLY A 124 -14.12 34.59 -21.31
C GLY A 124 -15.04 33.83 -22.26
N ALA A 125 -15.81 34.52 -23.09
CA ALA A 125 -16.19 33.95 -24.38
C ALA A 125 -14.92 33.85 -25.24
N GLY A 126 -14.50 32.63 -25.60
CA GLY A 126 -13.42 32.40 -26.59
C GLY A 126 -12.09 31.84 -26.08
N GLN A 127 -12.07 30.91 -25.10
CA GLN A 127 -10.85 30.14 -24.84
C GLN A 127 -10.78 28.93 -25.76
N ASP A 128 -9.69 28.83 -26.52
CA ASP A 128 -9.37 27.69 -27.37
C ASP A 128 -9.38 26.40 -26.54
N PRO A 129 -10.07 25.33 -26.96
CA PRO A 129 -10.11 24.07 -26.22
C PRO A 129 -8.71 23.45 -26.00
N GLU A 130 -7.75 23.82 -26.84
CA GLU A 130 -6.35 23.42 -26.73
C GLU A 130 -5.67 24.06 -25.50
N MET A 131 -6.04 25.30 -25.15
CA MET A 131 -5.53 26.01 -23.98
C MET A 131 -6.08 25.41 -22.67
N GLU A 132 -7.38 25.07 -22.63
CA GLU A 132 -7.99 24.37 -21.48
C GLU A 132 -7.33 23.00 -21.26
N LEU A 133 -7.00 22.27 -22.34
CA LEU A 133 -6.31 20.98 -22.24
C LEU A 133 -4.87 21.14 -21.72
N GLN A 134 -4.14 22.14 -22.19
CA GLN A 134 -2.77 22.39 -21.74
C GLN A 134 -2.72 22.80 -20.25
N GLU A 135 -3.70 23.59 -19.79
CA GLU A 135 -3.82 23.98 -18.39
C GLU A 135 -4.19 22.78 -17.49
N THR A 136 -5.09 21.90 -17.94
CA THR A 136 -5.41 20.67 -17.19
C THR A 136 -4.22 19.71 -17.11
N LEU A 137 -3.46 19.54 -18.19
CA LEU A 137 -2.25 18.69 -18.16
C LEU A 137 -1.17 19.25 -17.22
N THR A 138 -0.94 20.55 -17.24
CA THR A 138 0.06 21.18 -16.36
C THR A 138 -0.35 21.14 -14.89
N THR A 139 -1.64 21.30 -14.59
CA THR A 139 -2.16 21.14 -13.22
C THR A 139 -2.07 19.70 -12.73
N HIS A 140 -2.41 18.71 -13.56
CA HIS A 140 -2.23 17.29 -13.23
C HIS A 140 -0.77 16.93 -13.00
N PHE A 141 0.14 17.41 -13.85
CA PHE A 141 1.56 17.19 -13.69
C PHE A 141 2.09 17.78 -12.37
N ARG A 142 1.71 19.02 -12.04
CA ARG A 142 2.08 19.66 -10.77
C ARG A 142 1.52 18.91 -9.58
N ALA A 143 0.27 18.46 -9.64
CA ALA A 143 -0.36 17.67 -8.58
C ALA A 143 0.34 16.33 -8.37
N ALA A 144 0.67 15.61 -9.46
CA ALA A 144 1.41 14.35 -9.40
C ALA A 144 2.82 14.55 -8.82
N LYS A 145 3.53 15.60 -9.25
CA LYS A 145 4.84 15.96 -8.71
C LYS A 145 4.78 16.27 -7.21
N LEU A 146 3.78 17.03 -6.78
CA LEU A 146 3.55 17.31 -5.36
C LEU A 146 3.24 16.04 -4.56
N ALA A 147 2.44 15.13 -5.11
CA ALA A 147 2.15 13.85 -4.47
C ALA A 147 3.42 13.01 -4.30
N MET A 148 4.24 12.89 -5.35
CA MET A 148 5.53 12.19 -5.29
C MET A 148 6.49 12.81 -4.26
N MET A 149 6.55 14.14 -4.20
CA MET A 149 7.38 14.82 -3.19
C MET A 149 6.90 14.57 -1.77
N ARG A 150 5.58 14.54 -1.54
CA ARG A 150 5.01 14.22 -0.22
C ARG A 150 5.26 12.78 0.18
N ASP A 151 5.24 11.85 -0.77
CA ASP A 151 5.58 10.45 -0.50
C ASP A 151 7.06 10.34 -0.11
N ARG A 152 7.96 10.95 -0.88
CA ARG A 152 9.40 10.94 -0.58
C ARG A 152 9.72 11.59 0.78
N LEU A 153 9.01 12.65 1.15
CA LEU A 153 9.19 13.31 2.43
C LEU A 153 8.75 12.41 3.58
N ARG A 154 7.62 11.69 3.45
CA ARG A 154 7.18 10.70 4.43
C ARG A 154 8.16 9.54 4.57
N ASP A 155 8.70 9.04 3.46
CA ASP A 155 9.71 7.98 3.48
C ASP A 155 10.99 8.44 4.22
N GLN A 156 11.41 9.70 3.99
CA GLN A 156 12.53 10.29 4.72
C GLN A 156 12.24 10.48 6.21
N GLU A 157 11.05 10.92 6.59
CA GLU A 157 10.65 11.05 8.00
C GLU A 157 10.67 9.69 8.71
N HIS A 158 10.19 8.64 8.05
CA HIS A 158 10.24 7.27 8.57
C HIS A 158 11.67 6.78 8.76
N GLU A 159 12.54 6.97 7.77
CA GLU A 159 13.94 6.54 7.87
C GLU A 159 14.70 7.35 8.92
N ASN A 160 14.47 8.66 9.02
CA ASN A 160 15.06 9.50 10.04
C ASN A 160 14.60 9.08 11.45
N SER A 161 13.33 8.69 11.61
CA SER A 161 12.81 8.15 12.87
C SER A 161 13.50 6.83 13.25
N ARG A 162 13.75 5.94 12.28
CA ARG A 162 14.50 4.69 12.51
C ARG A 162 15.94 4.96 12.91
N GLN A 163 16.61 5.89 12.24
CA GLN A 163 17.98 6.29 12.57
C GLN A 163 18.06 6.92 13.96
N ALA A 164 17.10 7.78 14.33
CA ALA A 164 17.01 8.36 15.66
C ALA A 164 16.88 7.28 16.76
N ALA A 165 16.05 6.27 16.53
CA ALA A 165 15.90 5.14 17.46
C ALA A 165 17.20 4.33 17.57
N ALA A 166 17.85 4.00 16.45
CA ALA A 166 19.12 3.28 16.45
C ALA A 166 20.23 4.07 17.18
N ASN A 167 20.33 5.38 16.93
CA ASN A 167 21.27 6.26 17.60
C ASN A 167 20.99 6.36 19.10
N ALA A 168 19.73 6.31 19.53
CA ALA A 168 19.38 6.29 20.94
C ALA A 168 19.87 4.99 21.61
N CYS A 169 19.67 3.83 20.97
CA CYS A 169 20.20 2.55 21.46
C CYS A 169 21.72 2.56 21.58
N MET A 170 22.44 3.01 20.54
CA MET A 170 23.91 3.08 20.57
C MET A 170 24.43 4.00 21.67
N LYS A 171 23.76 5.14 21.93
CA LYS A 171 24.14 6.05 23.02
C LYS A 171 24.00 5.41 24.39
N LEU A 172 22.96 4.61 24.61
CA LEU A 172 22.77 3.87 25.85
C LEU A 172 23.88 2.84 26.05
N GLU A 173 24.18 2.05 25.00
CA GLU A 173 25.26 1.06 25.05
C GLU A 173 26.64 1.71 25.33
N CYS A 174 26.94 2.84 24.69
CA CYS A 174 28.16 3.60 25.00
C CYS A 174 28.20 4.09 26.44
N ALA A 175 27.08 4.56 27.00
CA ALA A 175 27.01 5.02 28.38
C ALA A 175 27.22 3.86 29.37
N GLU A 176 26.66 2.68 29.09
CA GLU A 176 26.86 1.48 29.91
C GLU A 176 28.32 1.02 29.89
N LEU A 177 28.94 0.97 28.71
CA LEU A 177 30.36 0.60 28.57
C LEU A 177 31.29 1.60 29.26
N LEU A 178 30.99 2.90 29.18
CA LEU A 178 31.73 3.94 29.92
C LEU A 178 31.60 3.75 31.43
N ALA A 179 30.39 3.52 31.95
CA ALA A 179 30.16 3.29 33.37
C ALA A 179 30.90 2.03 33.87
N LEU A 180 30.91 0.96 33.06
CA LEU A 180 31.68 -0.25 33.36
C LEU A 180 33.18 0.05 33.41
N LEU A 181 33.70 0.79 32.43
CA LEU A 181 35.11 1.17 32.38
C LEU A 181 35.50 2.05 33.56
N GLU A 182 34.69 3.04 33.93
CA GLU A 182 34.89 3.89 35.11
C GLU A 182 34.89 3.07 36.40
N SER A 183 33.96 2.12 36.56
CA SER A 183 33.93 1.23 37.73
C SER A 183 35.18 0.35 37.82
N SER A 184 35.62 -0.21 36.69
CA SER A 184 36.80 -1.07 36.63
C SER A 184 38.10 -0.31 36.88
N THR A 185 38.22 0.90 36.34
CA THR A 185 39.39 1.76 36.53
C THR A 185 39.44 2.29 37.95
N SER A 186 38.30 2.69 38.53
CA SER A 186 38.21 3.06 39.95
C SER A 186 38.65 1.92 40.87
N ALA A 187 38.21 0.68 40.61
CA ALA A 187 38.63 -0.49 41.38
C ALA A 187 40.14 -0.79 41.26
N LEU A 188 40.74 -0.56 40.09
CA LEU A 188 42.18 -0.74 39.87
C LEU A 188 43.04 0.35 40.53
N VAL A 189 42.53 1.58 40.59
CA VAL A 189 43.27 2.73 41.16
C VAL A 189 43.10 2.84 42.68
N ALA A 190 42.00 2.33 43.24
CA ALA A 190 41.72 2.41 44.68
C ALA A 190 42.83 1.87 45.61
N PRO A 191 43.59 0.80 45.31
CA PRO A 191 44.69 0.32 46.16
C PRO A 191 45.97 1.16 46.10
N LEU A 192 46.07 2.09 45.14
CA LEU A 192 47.24 2.95 44.93
C LEU A 192 47.08 4.34 45.58
N LEU A 193 45.89 4.64 46.11
CA LEU A 193 45.55 5.85 46.85
C LEU A 193 45.46 5.54 48.34
#